data_AF-A0A935FDD3-F1
#
_entry.id   AF-A0A935FDD3-F1
#
_cell.length_a   1.000
_cell.length_b   1.000
_cell.length_c   1.000
_cell.angle_alpha   90.00
_cell.angle_beta   90.00
_cell.angle_gamma   90.00
#
_symmetry.space_group_name_H-M   'P 1'
#
loop_
_entity.id
_entity.type
_entity.pdbx_description
1 polymer ?
#
loop_
_entity_poly.entity_id
_entity_poly.type
_entity_poly.pdbx_seq_one_letter_code
_entity_poly.pdbx_strand_id
1 'polypeptide(L)'
;MSIYLLDGVGAGFLLLLFGLGVLFIFIAILAEAMVMQLMKYEPVFKKAMLRSFVVNLISLAAGFILTSSSSSLFHLENMAGFALMFAVTLLIETIGLYLMYREKPVTKTLLVSLVMNVVTYLLAYILIIGIYS
;
A
#
# COMPACT_ATOMS: atom_id res chain seq x y z
N MET A 1 -16.12 21.80 32.18
CA MET A 1 -16.80 20.81 31.32
C MET A 1 -16.57 21.16 29.85
N SER A 2 -15.31 21.13 29.37
CA SER A 2 -14.97 21.44 27.97
C SER A 2 -13.73 20.71 27.42
N ILE A 3 -12.88 20.12 28.28
CA ILE A 3 -11.68 19.38 27.85
C ILE A 3 -12.05 17.96 27.36
N TYR A 4 -13.02 17.29 27.99
CA TYR A 4 -13.43 15.92 27.63
C TYR A 4 -14.16 15.79 26.28
N LEU A 5 -14.81 16.85 25.80
CA LEU A 5 -15.49 16.84 24.48
C LEU A 5 -14.48 17.02 23.34
N LEU A 6 -13.41 17.80 23.55
CA LEU A 6 -12.32 17.95 22.59
C LEU A 6 -11.52 16.65 22.44
N ASP A 7 -11.34 15.92 23.54
CA ASP A 7 -10.64 14.63 23.55
C ASP A 7 -11.48 13.51 22.87
N GLY A 8 -12.80 13.51 23.10
CA GLY A 8 -13.72 12.57 22.43
C GLY A 8 -13.88 12.80 20.93
N VAL A 9 -13.89 14.07 20.49
CA VAL A 9 -13.95 14.42 19.06
C VAL A 9 -12.60 14.14 18.37
N GLY A 10 -11.48 14.42 19.04
CA GLY A 10 -10.14 14.07 18.55
C GLY A 10 -9.94 12.56 18.43
N ALA A 11 -10.34 11.80 19.45
CA ALA A 11 -10.28 10.34 19.44
C ALA A 11 -11.22 9.72 18.39
N GLY A 12 -12.42 10.28 18.22
CA GLY A 12 -13.37 9.86 17.18
C GLY A 12 -12.84 10.11 15.76
N PHE A 13 -12.22 11.26 15.51
CA PHE A 13 -11.60 11.60 14.23
C PHE A 13 -10.37 10.72 13.93
N LEU A 14 -9.53 10.46 14.93
CA LEU A 14 -8.42 9.50 14.81
C LEU A 14 -8.92 8.08 14.53
N LEU A 15 -9.96 7.61 15.22
CA LEU A 15 -10.58 6.31 14.94
C LEU A 15 -11.13 6.20 13.52
N LEU A 16 -11.68 7.30 12.98
CA LEU A 16 -12.21 7.34 11.63
C LEU A 16 -11.09 7.33 10.58
N LEU A 17 -10.02 8.09 10.79
CA LEU A 17 -8.81 8.07 9.95
C LEU A 17 -8.09 6.72 9.97
N PHE A 18 -7.90 6.15 11.16
CA PHE A 18 -7.34 4.80 11.32
C PHE A 18 -8.25 3.75 10.71
N GLY A 19 -9.57 3.86 10.90
CA GLY A 19 -10.56 2.95 10.33
C GLY A 19 -10.55 2.94 8.80
N LEU A 20 -10.53 4.13 8.19
CA LEU A 20 -10.43 4.28 6.73
C LEU A 20 -9.08 3.77 6.20
N GLY A 21 -7.98 4.04 6.90
CA GLY A 21 -6.66 3.51 6.53
C GLY A 21 -6.60 1.99 6.59
N VAL A 22 -7.15 1.37 7.64
CA VAL A 22 -7.23 -0.09 7.76
C VAL A 22 -8.11 -0.69 6.67
N LEU A 23 -9.27 -0.10 6.39
CA LEU A 23 -10.15 -0.54 5.31
C LEU A 23 -9.45 -0.48 3.95
N PHE A 24 -8.71 0.59 3.68
CA PHE A 24 -7.92 0.74 2.47
C PHE A 24 -6.87 -0.37 2.33
N ILE A 25 -6.13 -0.67 3.40
CA ILE A 25 -5.15 -1.76 3.42
C ILE A 25 -5.83 -3.09 3.08
N PHE A 26 -7.00 -3.39 3.65
CA PHE A 26 -7.74 -4.60 3.31
C PHE A 26 -8.15 -4.67 1.84
N ILE A 27 -8.63 -3.55 1.28
CA ILE A 27 -8.99 -3.47 -0.14
C ILE A 27 -7.76 -3.65 -1.04
N ALA A 28 -6.65 -3.00 -0.70
CA ALA A 28 -5.36 -3.13 -1.41
C ALA A 28 -4.91 -4.60 -1.44
N ILE A 29 -4.93 -5.28 -0.29
CA ILE A 29 -4.53 -6.68 -0.19
C ILE A 29 -5.40 -7.59 -1.06
N LEU A 30 -6.71 -7.35 -1.07
CA LEU A 30 -7.65 -8.11 -1.90
C LEU A 30 -7.37 -7.88 -3.38
N ALA A 31 -7.22 -6.62 -3.80
CA ALA A 31 -6.95 -6.25 -5.19
C ALA A 31 -5.63 -6.86 -5.68
N GLU A 32 -4.58 -6.78 -4.88
CA GLU A 32 -3.29 -7.36 -5.20
C GLU A 32 -3.31 -8.90 -5.24
N ALA A 33 -4.03 -9.53 -4.31
CA ALA A 33 -4.24 -10.97 -4.34
C ALA A 33 -4.97 -11.41 -5.62
N MET A 34 -5.95 -10.61 -6.07
CA MET A 34 -6.62 -10.84 -7.35
C MET A 34 -5.65 -10.67 -8.52
N VAL A 35 -4.80 -9.63 -8.53
CA VAL A 35 -3.77 -9.44 -9.57
C VAL A 35 -2.83 -10.65 -9.64
N MET A 36 -2.31 -11.11 -8.49
CA MET A 36 -1.45 -12.30 -8.43
C MET A 36 -2.13 -13.56 -8.98
N GLN A 37 -3.43 -13.72 -8.73
CA GLN A 37 -4.20 -14.85 -9.24
C GLN A 37 -4.45 -14.73 -10.75
N LEU A 38 -4.89 -13.56 -11.23
CA LEU A 38 -5.14 -13.28 -12.65
C LEU A 38 -3.89 -13.47 -13.51
N MET A 39 -2.73 -13.05 -12.98
CA MET A 39 -1.44 -13.18 -13.64
C MET A 39 -0.80 -14.57 -13.49
N LYS A 40 -1.51 -15.53 -12.88
CA LYS A 40 -1.03 -16.89 -12.60
C LYS A 40 0.33 -16.87 -11.91
N TYR A 41 0.50 -15.95 -10.95
CA TYR A 41 1.70 -15.84 -10.12
C TYR A 41 1.57 -16.77 -8.90
N GLU A 42 0.42 -16.73 -8.23
CA GLU A 42 0.04 -17.63 -7.14
C GLU A 42 -1.37 -18.19 -7.38
N PRO A 43 -1.52 -19.51 -7.59
CA PRO A 43 -2.83 -20.11 -7.83
C PRO A 43 -3.73 -20.15 -6.58
N VAL A 44 -3.15 -20.18 -5.38
CA VAL A 44 -3.91 -20.29 -4.13
C VAL A 44 -4.20 -18.90 -3.58
N PHE A 45 -5.43 -18.43 -3.71
CA PHE A 45 -5.86 -17.08 -3.28
C PHE A 45 -5.51 -16.77 -1.81
N LYS A 46 -5.69 -17.72 -0.88
CA LYS A 46 -5.31 -17.55 0.52
C LYS A 46 -3.81 -17.27 0.71
N LYS A 47 -2.95 -17.92 -0.10
CA LYS A 47 -1.51 -17.66 -0.08
C LYS A 47 -1.19 -16.31 -0.73
N ALA A 48 -1.88 -15.95 -1.81
CA ALA A 48 -1.75 -14.65 -2.45
C ALA A 48 -2.10 -13.50 -1.49
N MET A 49 -3.22 -13.60 -0.77
CA MET A 49 -3.62 -12.63 0.26
C MET A 49 -2.57 -12.51 1.37
N LEU A 50 -2.10 -13.63 1.94
CA LEU A 50 -1.11 -13.59 3.00
C LEU A 50 0.19 -12.91 2.54
N ARG A 51 0.63 -13.21 1.31
CA ARG A 51 1.85 -12.62 0.76
C ARG A 51 1.67 -11.14 0.45
N SER A 52 0.57 -10.75 -0.17
CA SER A 52 0.25 -9.33 -0.39
C SER A 52 0.18 -8.57 0.95
N PHE A 53 -0.42 -9.15 1.98
CA PHE A 53 -0.42 -8.56 3.33
C PHE A 53 1.00 -8.32 3.86
N VAL A 54 1.88 -9.34 3.80
CA VAL A 54 3.26 -9.20 4.29
C VAL A 54 4.01 -8.14 3.50
N VAL A 55 3.89 -8.14 2.18
CA VAL A 55 4.62 -7.20 1.33
C VAL A 55 4.09 -5.78 1.55
N ASN A 56 2.77 -5.56 1.62
CA ASN A 56 2.19 -4.27 1.96
C ASN A 56 2.67 -3.76 3.32
N LEU A 57 2.76 -4.63 4.33
CA LEU A 57 3.24 -4.25 5.65
C LEU A 57 4.71 -3.78 5.60
N ILE A 58 5.55 -4.46 4.82
CA ILE A 58 6.95 -4.06 4.60
C ILE A 58 7.02 -2.73 3.85
N SER A 59 6.23 -2.57 2.78
CA SER A 59 6.13 -1.33 2.00
C SER A 59 5.68 -0.14 2.85
N LEU A 60 4.69 -0.34 3.72
CA LEU A 60 4.19 0.68 4.63
C LEU A 60 5.24 1.06 5.67
N ALA A 61 5.90 0.07 6.29
CA ALA A 61 6.97 0.32 7.24
C ALA A 61 8.14 1.10 6.60
N ALA A 62 8.53 0.71 5.38
CA ALA A 62 9.57 1.42 4.66
C ALA A 62 9.15 2.84 4.26
N GLY A 63 7.91 3.02 3.78
CA GLY A 63 7.36 4.34 3.47
C GLY A 63 7.35 5.26 4.70
N PHE A 64 6.98 4.74 5.87
CA PHE A 64 7.03 5.48 7.13
C PHE A 64 8.47 5.89 7.51
N ILE A 65 9.44 4.99 7.36
CA ILE A 65 10.85 5.30 7.65
C ILE A 65 11.39 6.38 6.69
N LEU A 66 11.06 6.29 5.40
CA LEU A 66 11.55 7.23 4.38
C LEU A 66 10.95 8.63 4.56
N THR A 67 9.64 8.70 4.78
CA THR A 67 8.94 9.97 5.02
C THR A 67 9.38 10.64 6.32
N SER A 68 9.67 9.86 7.37
CA SER A 68 10.21 10.39 8.63
C SER A 68 11.68 10.81 8.56
N SER A 69 12.50 10.11 7.78
CA SER A 69 13.95 10.39 7.67
C SER A 69 14.28 11.51 6.70
N SER A 70 13.46 11.76 5.68
CA SER A 70 13.72 12.76 4.65
C SER A 70 12.44 13.35 4.09
N SER A 71 11.67 14.02 4.95
CA SER A 71 10.40 14.66 4.57
C SER A 71 10.50 15.54 3.34
N SER A 72 11.62 16.27 3.17
CA SER A 72 11.86 17.17 2.03
C SER A 72 11.89 16.47 0.65
N LEU A 73 12.38 15.23 0.57
CA LEU A 73 12.49 14.47 -0.68
C LEU A 73 11.22 13.64 -0.97
N PHE A 74 10.48 13.27 0.08
CA PHE A 74 9.33 12.38 0.01
C PHE A 74 7.99 13.09 0.26
N HIS A 75 7.94 14.43 0.10
CA HIS A 75 6.67 15.17 0.17
C HIS A 75 5.72 14.67 -0.95
N LEU A 76 4.61 14.07 -0.53
CA LEU A 76 3.56 13.55 -1.42
C LEU A 76 2.83 14.63 -2.22
N GLU A 77 2.94 15.90 -1.81
CA GLU A 77 2.40 17.06 -2.52
C GLU A 77 3.14 17.37 -3.83
N ASN A 78 4.40 16.94 -3.93
CA ASN A 78 5.20 17.09 -5.14
C ASN A 78 5.12 15.81 -5.99
N MET A 79 4.80 15.97 -7.28
CA MET A 79 4.75 14.88 -8.25
C MET A 79 6.06 14.06 -8.29
N ALA A 80 7.21 14.71 -8.08
CA ALA A 80 8.50 14.03 -7.98
C ALA A 80 8.59 13.13 -6.73
N GLY A 81 8.12 13.59 -5.57
CA GLY A 81 8.09 12.82 -4.34
C GLY A 81 7.15 11.63 -4.42
N PHE A 82 5.99 11.81 -5.06
CA PHE A 82 5.05 10.72 -5.36
C PHE A 82 5.65 9.66 -6.29
N ALA A 83 6.29 10.08 -7.39
CA ALA A 83 6.96 9.16 -8.30
C ALA A 83 8.11 8.38 -7.63
N LEU A 84 8.84 9.04 -6.73
CA LEU A 84 9.93 8.43 -5.97
C LEU A 84 9.40 7.44 -4.94
N MET A 85 8.32 7.77 -4.22
CA MET A 85 7.61 6.83 -3.35
C MET A 85 7.14 5.61 -4.14
N PHE A 86 6.48 5.80 -5.29
CA PHE A 86 6.05 4.70 -6.16
C PHE A 86 7.21 3.80 -6.58
N ALA A 87 8.32 4.38 -7.04
CA ALA A 87 9.50 3.63 -7.45
C ALA A 87 10.10 2.80 -6.30
N VAL A 88 10.17 3.37 -5.10
CA VAL A 88 10.66 2.65 -3.92
C VAL A 88 9.70 1.54 -3.52
N THR A 89 8.39 1.79 -3.53
CA THR A 89 7.36 0.79 -3.22
C THR A 89 7.48 -0.39 -4.19
N LEU A 90 7.58 -0.11 -5.49
CA LEU A 90 7.78 -1.10 -6.53
C LEU A 90 9.04 -1.95 -6.31
N LEU A 91 10.16 -1.31 -5.95
CA LEU A 91 11.41 -2.02 -5.66
C LEU A 91 11.27 -2.93 -4.44
N ILE A 92 10.70 -2.44 -3.35
CA ILE A 92 10.51 -3.20 -2.10
C ILE A 92 9.59 -4.38 -2.34
N GLU A 93 8.48 -4.17 -3.04
CA GLU A 93 7.55 -5.24 -3.35
C GLU A 93 8.15 -6.29 -4.26
N THR A 94 8.87 -5.86 -5.29
CA THR A 94 9.55 -6.78 -6.21
C THR A 94 10.57 -7.63 -5.45
N ILE A 95 11.37 -7.03 -4.58
CA ILE A 95 12.34 -7.74 -3.74
C ILE A 95 11.62 -8.69 -2.77
N GLY A 96 10.58 -8.21 -2.08
CA GLY A 96 9.80 -9.00 -1.12
C GLY A 96 9.16 -10.22 -1.78
N LEU A 97 8.49 -10.03 -2.91
CA LEU A 97 7.87 -11.11 -3.68
C LEU A 97 8.91 -12.06 -4.28
N TYR A 98 10.04 -11.56 -4.76
CA TYR A 98 11.12 -12.39 -5.31
C TYR A 98 11.74 -13.28 -4.22
N LEU A 99 11.98 -12.73 -3.03
CA LEU A 99 12.48 -13.50 -1.89
C LEU A 99 11.50 -14.60 -1.45
N MET A 100 10.19 -14.36 -1.57
CA MET A 100 9.14 -15.35 -1.28
C MET A 100 8.90 -16.37 -2.42
N TYR A 101 9.31 -16.05 -3.65
CA TYR A 101 9.17 -16.90 -4.84
C TYR A 101 10.48 -16.96 -5.64
N ARG A 102 11.54 -17.47 -5.01
CA ARG A 102 12.85 -17.61 -5.65
C ARG A 102 12.85 -18.47 -6.91
N GLU A 103 11.81 -19.29 -7.10
CA GLU A 103 11.61 -20.14 -8.28
C GLU A 103 11.07 -19.37 -9.50
N LYS A 104 10.55 -18.15 -9.32
CA LYS A 104 9.96 -17.36 -10.42
C LYS A 104 11.01 -16.40 -11.02
N PRO A 105 10.95 -16.16 -12.34
CA PRO A 105 11.87 -15.23 -12.98
C PRO A 105 11.62 -13.79 -12.50
N VAL A 106 12.69 -13.06 -12.23
CA VAL A 106 12.65 -11.66 -11.74
C VAL A 106 11.79 -10.76 -12.61
N THR A 107 11.83 -10.94 -13.94
CA THR A 107 11.02 -10.17 -14.91
C THR A 107 9.52 -10.36 -14.69
N LYS A 108 9.07 -11.58 -14.37
CA LYS A 108 7.66 -11.83 -14.06
C LYS A 108 7.28 -11.22 -12.71
N THR A 109 8.16 -11.29 -11.71
CA THR A 109 7.91 -10.68 -10.40
C THR A 109 7.81 -9.16 -10.49
N LEU A 110 8.71 -8.51 -11.24
CA LEU A 110 8.67 -7.07 -11.50
C LEU A 110 7.37 -6.67 -12.18
N LEU A 111 6.94 -7.40 -13.21
CA LEU A 111 5.71 -7.09 -13.93
C LEU A 111 4.47 -7.27 -13.05
N VAL A 112 4.41 -8.33 -12.24
CA VAL A 112 3.32 -8.54 -11.27
C VAL A 112 3.29 -7.42 -10.22
N SER A 113 4.45 -7.06 -9.65
CA SER A 113 4.54 -5.98 -8.67
C SER A 113 4.19 -4.62 -9.27
N LEU A 114 4.57 -4.35 -10.52
CA LEU A 114 4.16 -3.14 -11.23
C LEU A 114 2.64 -3.06 -11.39
N VAL A 115 2.00 -4.14 -11.85
CA VAL A 115 0.54 -4.19 -12.02
C VAL A 115 -0.16 -4.05 -10.67
N MET A 116 0.33 -4.73 -9.63
CA MET A 116 -0.16 -4.59 -8.26
C MET A 116 -0.12 -3.14 -7.80
N ASN A 117 1.06 -2.50 -7.85
CA ASN A 117 1.22 -1.11 -7.44
C ASN A 117 0.32 -0.15 -8.23
N VAL A 118 0.25 -0.30 -9.55
CA VAL A 118 -0.62 0.54 -10.40
C VAL A 118 -2.09 0.38 -9.99
N VAL A 119 -2.56 -0.85 -9.76
CA VAL A 119 -3.94 -1.11 -9.32
C VAL A 119 -4.19 -0.49 -7.94
N THR A 120 -3.27 -0.67 -6.99
CA THR A 120 -3.41 -0.12 -5.64
C THR A 120 -3.42 1.41 -5.64
N TYR A 121 -2.58 2.05 -6.48
CA TYR A 121 -2.56 3.51 -6.64
C TYR A 121 -3.81 4.05 -7.33
N LEU A 122 -4.34 3.35 -8.34
CA LEU A 122 -5.61 3.71 -8.96
C LEU A 122 -6.78 3.61 -7.97
N LEU A 123 -6.81 2.55 -7.15
CA LEU A 123 -7.80 2.40 -6.09
C LEU A 123 -7.70 3.51 -5.04
N ALA A 124 -6.47 3.88 -4.64
CA ALA A 124 -6.24 5.00 -3.74
C ALA A 124 -6.77 6.31 -4.32
N TYR A 125 -6.49 6.57 -5.61
CA TYR A 125 -6.96 7.77 -6.30
C TYR A 125 -8.50 7.85 -6.38
N ILE A 126 -9.16 6.75 -6.74
CA ILE A 126 -10.63 6.68 -6.81
C ILE A 126 -11.25 6.92 -5.42
N LEU A 127 -10.69 6.30 -4.37
CA LEU A 127 -11.16 6.49 -3.00
C LEU A 127 -11.01 7.93 -2.53
N ILE A 128 -9.85 8.55 -2.81
CA ILE A 128 -9.61 9.96 -2.48
C ILE A 128 -10.66 10.84 -3.16
N ILE A 129 -10.84 10.71 -4.47
CA ILE A 129 -11.85 11.52 -5.20
C ILE A 129 -13.25 11.28 -4.64
N GLY A 130 -13.63 10.02 -4.40
CA GLY A 130 -14.94 9.68 -3.86
C GLY A 130 -15.23 10.24 -2.46
N ILE A 131 -14.19 10.52 -1.67
CA ILE A 131 -14.32 11.18 -0.35
C ILE A 131 -14.49 12.70 -0.49
N TYR A 132 -13.88 13.31 -1.52
CA TYR A 132 -13.92 14.77 -1.77
C TYR A 132 -15.07 15.22 -2.72
N SER A 133 -15.90 14.29 -3.20
CA SER A 133 -17.07 14.54 -4.07
C SER A 133 -18.36 14.55 -3.25
#